data_AF-A0A383ALH0-F1
#
_entry.id   AF-A0A383ALH0-F1
#
_cell.length_a   1.000
_cell.length_b   1.000
_cell.length_c   1.000
_cell.angle_alpha   90.00
_cell.angle_beta   90.00
_cell.angle_gamma   90.00
#
_symmetry.space_group_name_H-M   'P 1'
#
loop_
_entity.id
_entity.type
_entity.pdbx_description
1 polymer ?
#
loop_
_entity_poly.entity_id
_entity_poly.type
_entity_poly.pdbx_seq_one_letter_code
_entity_poly.pdbx_strand_id
1 'polypeptide(L)'
;MIYIMWFSLALAQFEAGQHNPSDERGDPNYRRDTNIDINRVRATVFNYGITGRTGADPSQYPFEWPVNSGKMYIAMTALAVGAEVANEDSTLKPLVTIPFRSDQSGNSKAWQPVPSYLNPNSEKLAKSDDEDTWPLNWPDKMGDETDPGWPGSWNGYFGKNQFNAEQEIYYKISDDRNFESGYTY
;
A
#
# COMPACT_ATOMS: atom_id res chain seq x y z
N MET A 1 -12.87 -5.21 62.87
CA MET A 1 -11.94 -5.33 61.74
C MET A 1 -12.72 -4.98 60.49
N ILE A 2 -12.51 -3.79 59.91
CA ILE A 2 -13.22 -3.32 58.71
C ILE A 2 -12.24 -3.47 57.55
N TYR A 3 -12.62 -4.24 56.53
CA TYR A 3 -11.89 -4.31 55.27
C TYR A 3 -12.46 -3.26 54.32
N ILE A 4 -11.60 -2.31 53.92
CA ILE A 4 -11.90 -1.36 52.84
C ILE A 4 -11.30 -1.94 51.56
N MET A 5 -12.15 -2.31 50.60
CA MET A 5 -11.73 -2.63 49.23
C MET A 5 -11.60 -1.33 48.43
N TRP A 6 -10.43 -1.12 47.86
CA TRP A 6 -10.18 -0.07 46.88
C TRP A 6 -10.49 -0.60 45.49
N PHE A 7 -11.43 0.03 44.78
CA PHE A 7 -11.61 -0.16 43.35
C PHE A 7 -10.73 0.87 42.62
N SER A 8 -9.72 0.41 41.89
CA SER A 8 -8.99 1.23 40.92
C SER A 8 -9.69 1.17 39.58
N LEU A 9 -10.26 2.30 39.15
CA LEU A 9 -10.75 2.50 37.79
C LEU A 9 -9.57 3.01 36.95
N ALA A 10 -9.03 2.18 36.06
CA ALA A 10 -8.06 2.63 35.06
C ALA A 10 -8.83 3.17 33.84
N LEU A 11 -8.92 4.49 33.74
CA LEU A 11 -9.32 5.14 32.49
C LEU A 11 -8.07 5.21 31.60
N ALA A 12 -8.07 4.47 30.49
CA ALA A 12 -7.05 4.65 29.47
C ALA A 12 -7.21 6.05 28.87
N GLN A 13 -6.24 6.94 29.13
CA GLN A 13 -6.11 8.17 28.37
C GLN A 13 -5.68 7.81 26.95
N PHE A 14 -6.62 7.89 26.02
CA PHE A 14 -6.27 8.02 24.61
C PHE A 14 -5.67 9.41 24.44
N GLU A 15 -4.34 9.52 24.44
CA GLU A 15 -3.70 10.68 23.83
C GLU A 15 -3.95 10.57 22.33
N ALA A 16 -4.60 11.58 21.75
CA ALA A 16 -4.58 11.77 20.31
C ALA A 16 -3.11 11.98 19.95
N GLY A 17 -2.45 10.91 19.49
CA GLY A 17 -1.06 10.97 19.09
C GLY A 17 -0.90 12.10 18.09
N GLN A 18 0.02 13.03 18.37
CA GLN A 18 0.38 14.12 17.47
C GLN A 18 1.13 13.49 16.29
N HIS A 19 0.39 12.84 15.39
CA HIS A 19 0.95 12.23 14.19
C HIS A 19 1.32 13.34 13.22
N ASN A 20 2.61 13.63 13.10
CA ASN A 20 3.10 14.46 12.01
C ASN A 20 3.09 13.60 10.75
N PRO A 21 2.28 13.95 9.74
CA PRO A 21 2.20 13.13 8.55
C PRO A 21 3.53 13.08 7.78
N SER A 22 3.81 11.97 7.10
CA SER A 22 5.05 11.81 6.35
C SER A 22 5.02 12.58 5.02
N ASP A 23 6.22 12.86 4.49
CA ASP A 23 6.42 13.40 3.13
C ASP A 23 6.10 12.36 2.02
N GLU A 24 5.78 11.13 2.39
CA GLU A 24 5.46 10.04 1.48
C GLU A 24 3.99 10.09 1.04
N ARG A 25 3.72 10.97 0.09
CA ARG A 25 2.36 11.32 -0.36
C ARG A 25 1.90 10.55 -1.58
N GLY A 26 0.59 10.33 -1.66
CA GLY A 26 -0.05 9.60 -2.74
C GLY A 26 -0.29 10.44 -3.99
N ASP A 27 0.10 9.95 -5.15
CA ASP A 27 -0.14 10.62 -6.44
C ASP A 27 -0.76 9.68 -7.50
N PRO A 28 -2.01 9.93 -7.96
CA PRO A 28 -2.66 9.12 -8.99
C PRO A 28 -1.94 9.12 -10.34
N ASN A 29 -1.07 10.09 -10.64
CA ASN A 29 -0.31 10.14 -11.89
C ASN A 29 0.79 9.06 -11.97
N TYR A 30 1.12 8.43 -10.83
CA TYR A 30 2.16 7.40 -10.74
C TYR A 30 1.58 5.98 -10.65
N ARG A 31 0.30 5.80 -11.01
CA ARG A 31 -0.31 4.48 -11.08
C ARG A 31 0.37 3.64 -12.16
N ARG A 32 0.75 2.43 -11.78
CA ARG A 32 1.45 1.45 -12.60
C ARG A 32 0.94 0.06 -12.28
N ASP A 33 1.20 -0.85 -13.20
CA ASP A 33 0.95 -2.25 -13.02
C ASP A 33 2.16 -3.09 -13.41
N THR A 34 2.18 -4.33 -12.94
CA THR A 34 3.14 -5.32 -13.39
C THR A 34 2.52 -6.71 -13.32
N ASN A 35 2.96 -7.59 -14.20
CA ASN A 35 2.50 -8.97 -14.21
C ASN A 35 3.41 -9.86 -13.35
N ILE A 36 2.76 -10.77 -12.62
CA ILE A 36 3.37 -11.93 -11.99
C ILE A 36 2.97 -13.18 -12.76
N ASP A 37 3.88 -14.13 -12.92
CA ASP A 37 3.71 -15.35 -13.74
C ASP A 37 4.52 -16.54 -13.22
N ILE A 38 4.81 -16.53 -11.92
CA ILE A 38 5.64 -17.49 -11.20
C ILE A 38 4.79 -18.49 -10.41
N ASN A 39 5.37 -19.65 -10.02
CA ASN A 39 4.66 -20.73 -9.31
C ASN A 39 3.34 -21.18 -9.99
N ARG A 40 3.31 -21.20 -11.33
CA ARG A 40 2.13 -21.53 -12.15
C ARG A 40 0.91 -20.60 -11.95
N VAL A 41 1.05 -19.49 -11.25
CA VAL A 41 -0.01 -18.49 -11.08
C VAL A 41 0.35 -17.27 -11.90
N ARG A 42 -0.61 -16.76 -12.65
CA ARG A 42 -0.49 -15.47 -13.34
C ARG A 42 -1.51 -14.49 -12.81
N ALA A 43 -1.10 -13.25 -12.59
CA ALA A 43 -2.00 -12.15 -12.25
C ALA A 43 -1.33 -10.79 -12.56
N THR A 44 -2.11 -9.72 -12.62
CA THR A 44 -1.58 -8.34 -12.63
C THR A 44 -1.67 -7.73 -11.23
N VAL A 45 -0.64 -7.00 -10.84
CA VAL A 45 -0.58 -6.25 -9.57
C VAL A 45 -0.58 -4.77 -9.89
N PHE A 46 -1.43 -4.00 -9.20
CA PHE A 46 -1.55 -2.55 -9.37
C PHE A 46 -1.12 -1.83 -8.08
N ASN A 47 -0.32 -0.78 -8.19
CA ASN A 47 0.13 0.03 -7.03
C ASN A 47 -0.94 1.00 -6.50
N TYR A 48 -2.21 0.65 -6.63
CA TYR A 48 -3.35 1.38 -6.07
C TYR A 48 -4.34 0.43 -5.39
N GLY A 49 -3.80 -0.64 -4.79
CA GLY A 49 -4.53 -1.54 -3.88
C GLY A 49 -5.37 -2.60 -4.58
N ILE A 50 -5.00 -3.00 -5.80
CA ILE A 50 -5.73 -4.00 -6.60
C ILE A 50 -4.77 -5.06 -7.14
N THR A 51 -5.24 -6.30 -7.26
CA THR A 51 -4.61 -7.32 -8.09
C THR A 51 -5.65 -8.06 -8.94
N GLY A 52 -5.25 -8.76 -9.99
CA GLY A 52 -6.14 -9.38 -10.98
C GLY A 52 -6.36 -8.46 -12.18
N ARG A 53 -7.60 -8.22 -12.59
CA ARG A 53 -7.93 -7.28 -13.67
C ARG A 53 -8.90 -6.19 -13.19
N THR A 54 -8.75 -5.00 -13.74
CA THR A 54 -9.64 -3.85 -13.49
C THR A 54 -10.68 -3.64 -14.61
N GLY A 55 -10.49 -4.31 -15.76
CA GLY A 55 -11.39 -4.23 -16.89
C GLY A 55 -11.13 -5.31 -17.95
N ALA A 56 -11.73 -5.15 -19.13
CA ALA A 56 -11.51 -6.02 -20.28
C ALA A 56 -10.25 -5.59 -21.07
N ASP A 57 -9.13 -5.47 -20.36
CA ASP A 57 -7.83 -5.12 -20.94
C ASP A 57 -6.99 -6.41 -21.13
N PRO A 58 -6.58 -6.74 -22.36
CA PRO A 58 -5.79 -7.95 -22.63
C PRO A 58 -4.36 -7.91 -22.07
N SER A 59 -3.86 -6.75 -21.63
CA SER A 59 -2.58 -6.64 -20.93
C SER A 59 -2.66 -7.06 -19.46
N GLN A 60 -3.89 -7.16 -18.91
CA GLN A 60 -4.17 -7.49 -17.52
C GLN A 60 -4.64 -8.94 -17.35
N TYR A 61 -4.18 -9.60 -16.30
CA TYR A 61 -4.47 -10.99 -16.00
C TYR A 61 -5.24 -11.11 -14.69
N PRO A 62 -6.46 -11.68 -14.71
CA PRO A 62 -7.03 -12.32 -13.53
C PRO A 62 -6.07 -13.35 -12.94
N PHE A 63 -6.38 -13.85 -11.75
CA PHE A 63 -5.67 -15.00 -11.21
C PHE A 63 -5.97 -16.23 -12.07
N GLU A 64 -5.00 -16.58 -12.91
CA GLU A 64 -5.01 -17.72 -13.80
C GLU A 64 -4.17 -18.85 -13.21
N TRP A 65 -4.67 -20.09 -13.28
CA TRP A 65 -3.91 -21.27 -12.90
C TRP A 65 -4.33 -22.54 -13.68
N PRO A 66 -3.37 -23.32 -14.21
CA PRO A 66 -1.97 -22.97 -14.40
C PRO A 66 -1.80 -21.81 -15.37
N VAL A 67 -0.66 -21.12 -15.33
CA VAL A 67 -0.25 -20.12 -16.33
C VAL A 67 -0.44 -20.69 -17.75
N ASN A 68 -1.01 -19.89 -18.66
CA ASN A 68 -1.32 -20.23 -20.06
C ASN A 68 -2.42 -21.29 -20.27
N SER A 69 -3.21 -21.62 -19.25
CA SER A 69 -4.35 -22.53 -19.39
C SER A 69 -5.64 -21.84 -19.86
N GLY A 70 -5.71 -20.51 -19.76
CA GLY A 70 -6.92 -19.73 -19.93
C GLY A 70 -7.96 -19.94 -18.82
N LYS A 71 -7.62 -20.65 -17.73
CA LYS A 71 -8.51 -20.89 -16.59
C LYS A 71 -8.34 -19.80 -15.54
N MET A 72 -9.34 -18.94 -15.40
CA MET A 72 -9.35 -17.81 -14.47
C MET A 72 -10.23 -18.13 -13.27
N TYR A 73 -9.71 -17.95 -12.05
CA TYR A 73 -10.41 -18.32 -10.81
C TYR A 73 -10.80 -17.11 -9.96
N ILE A 74 -9.96 -16.08 -9.94
CA ILE A 74 -10.23 -14.84 -9.21
C ILE A 74 -10.09 -13.68 -10.19
N ALA A 75 -11.19 -12.95 -10.42
CA ALA A 75 -11.16 -11.81 -11.33
C ALA A 75 -10.30 -10.67 -10.79
N MET A 76 -10.46 -10.35 -9.51
CA MET A 76 -9.83 -9.20 -8.88
C MET A 76 -9.79 -9.40 -7.35
N THR A 77 -8.73 -8.95 -6.69
CA THR A 77 -8.72 -8.67 -5.25
C THR A 77 -8.49 -7.17 -5.03
N ALA A 78 -8.98 -6.67 -3.90
CA ALA A 78 -8.96 -5.25 -3.57
C ALA A 78 -8.68 -5.07 -2.08
N LEU A 79 -7.86 -4.07 -1.74
CA LEU A 79 -7.63 -3.67 -0.36
C LEU A 79 -8.72 -2.70 0.12
N ALA A 80 -9.40 -3.06 1.20
CA ALA A 80 -10.35 -2.23 1.92
C ALA A 80 -9.86 -2.03 3.35
N VAL A 81 -9.68 -0.76 3.76
CA VAL A 81 -9.32 -0.42 5.15
C VAL A 81 -10.27 0.66 5.63
N GLY A 82 -10.75 0.53 6.86
CA GLY A 82 -11.57 1.53 7.51
C GLY A 82 -11.11 1.80 8.94
N ALA A 83 -11.24 3.04 9.37
CA ALA A 83 -10.93 3.49 10.73
C ALA A 83 -11.90 4.58 11.17
N GLU A 84 -12.11 4.72 12.48
CA GLU A 84 -12.73 5.92 13.04
C GLU A 84 -11.64 6.98 13.24
N VAL A 85 -11.86 8.16 12.66
CA VAL A 85 -10.91 9.28 12.69
C VAL A 85 -11.58 10.46 13.39
N ALA A 86 -10.85 11.07 14.33
CA ALA A 86 -11.28 12.30 14.98
C ALA A 86 -11.02 13.49 14.07
N ASN A 87 -12.03 14.31 13.83
CA ASN A 87 -11.88 15.61 13.17
C ASN A 87 -11.29 16.65 14.15
N GLU A 88 -10.95 17.84 13.64
CA GLU A 88 -10.47 18.96 14.46
C GLU A 88 -11.44 19.36 15.59
N ASP A 89 -12.75 19.17 15.37
CA ASP A 89 -13.80 19.41 16.36
C ASP A 89 -14.04 18.24 17.33
N SER A 90 -13.13 17.25 17.34
CA SER A 90 -13.21 16.01 18.12
C SER A 90 -14.38 15.09 17.78
N THR A 91 -15.14 15.37 16.72
CA THR A 91 -16.16 14.43 16.24
C THR A 91 -15.48 13.23 15.59
N LEU A 92 -15.91 12.02 15.96
CA LEU A 92 -15.47 10.79 15.32
C LEU A 92 -16.28 10.57 14.04
N LYS A 93 -15.57 10.30 12.94
CA LYS A 93 -16.19 9.86 11.68
C LYS A 93 -15.50 8.62 11.13
N PRO A 94 -16.25 7.64 10.62
CA PRO A 94 -15.66 6.54 9.90
C PRO A 94 -15.11 7.03 8.56
N LEU A 95 -13.85 6.71 8.28
CA LEU A 95 -13.26 6.83 6.96
C LEU A 95 -12.94 5.43 6.44
N VAL A 96 -13.28 5.19 5.17
CA VAL A 96 -13.04 3.92 4.50
C VAL A 96 -12.36 4.19 3.17
N THR A 97 -11.20 3.55 2.97
CA THR A 97 -10.43 3.57 1.73
C THR A 97 -10.64 2.25 1.00
N ILE A 98 -11.21 2.32 -0.19
CA ILE A 98 -11.48 1.22 -1.12
C ILE A 98 -11.07 1.66 -2.53
N PRO A 99 -10.80 0.74 -3.46
CA PRO A 99 -10.56 1.10 -4.85
C PRO A 99 -11.76 1.77 -5.51
N PHE A 100 -11.49 2.49 -6.60
CA PHE A 100 -12.48 3.14 -7.47
C PHE A 100 -13.41 4.18 -6.81
N ARG A 101 -13.09 4.63 -5.60
CA ARG A 101 -13.81 5.73 -4.95
C ARG A 101 -13.31 7.09 -5.47
N SER A 102 -14.23 8.00 -5.75
CA SER A 102 -13.93 9.39 -6.12
C SER A 102 -14.86 10.37 -5.41
N ASP A 103 -14.45 11.64 -5.33
CA ASP A 103 -15.32 12.76 -4.94
C ASP A 103 -16.27 13.17 -6.08
N GLN A 104 -17.12 14.17 -5.82
CA GLN A 104 -18.09 14.68 -6.82
C GLN A 104 -17.43 15.37 -8.02
N SER A 105 -16.18 15.81 -7.88
CA SER A 105 -15.38 16.41 -8.94
C SER A 105 -14.58 15.37 -9.74
N GLY A 106 -14.68 14.09 -9.36
CA GLY A 106 -13.96 12.97 -9.99
C GLY A 106 -12.55 12.73 -9.43
N ASN A 107 -12.11 13.48 -8.42
CA ASN A 107 -10.81 13.23 -7.79
C ASN A 107 -10.84 11.92 -7.02
N SER A 108 -9.81 11.10 -7.18
CA SER A 108 -9.73 9.81 -6.51
C SER A 108 -9.61 9.97 -4.99
N LYS A 109 -10.48 9.25 -4.26
CA LYS A 109 -10.42 9.00 -2.81
C LYS A 109 -9.96 7.58 -2.47
N ALA A 110 -9.48 6.83 -3.47
CA ALA A 110 -8.90 5.50 -3.30
C ALA A 110 -7.42 5.57 -2.93
N TRP A 111 -6.81 4.40 -2.68
CA TRP A 111 -5.35 4.24 -2.55
C TRP A 111 -4.60 4.86 -3.72
N GLN A 112 -3.54 5.61 -3.43
CA GLN A 112 -2.63 6.16 -4.43
C GLN A 112 -1.19 5.70 -4.18
N PRO A 113 -0.40 5.48 -5.23
CA PRO A 113 1.00 5.12 -5.08
C PRO A 113 1.81 6.27 -4.50
N VAL A 114 2.82 5.91 -3.70
CA VAL A 114 3.85 6.84 -3.24
C VAL A 114 5.00 6.83 -4.26
N PRO A 115 5.25 7.93 -5.00
CA PRO A 115 6.18 7.93 -6.13
C PRO A 115 7.63 7.59 -5.79
N SER A 116 8.07 7.87 -4.56
CA SER A 116 9.46 7.65 -4.12
C SER A 116 9.88 6.18 -4.07
N TYR A 117 8.93 5.24 -4.13
CA TYR A 117 9.19 3.78 -4.17
C TYR A 117 9.23 3.23 -5.59
N LEU A 118 9.11 4.08 -6.60
CA LEU A 118 9.09 3.70 -8.00
C LEU A 118 10.42 4.09 -8.66
N ASN A 119 10.94 3.23 -9.53
CA ASN A 119 12.01 3.66 -10.44
C ASN A 119 11.44 4.67 -11.46
N PRO A 120 11.94 5.91 -11.53
CA PRO A 120 11.49 6.89 -12.53
C PRO A 120 11.80 6.47 -13.97
N ASN A 121 12.76 5.56 -14.19
CA ASN A 121 13.15 5.06 -15.51
C ASN A 121 12.46 3.75 -15.93
N SER A 122 11.54 3.24 -15.11
CA SER A 122 10.74 2.04 -15.40
C SER A 122 9.26 2.40 -15.41
N GLU A 123 8.45 1.69 -16.20
CA GLU A 123 6.98 1.77 -16.14
C GLU A 123 6.37 0.67 -15.27
N LYS A 124 7.20 -0.28 -14.79
CA LYS A 124 6.75 -1.39 -13.93
C LYS A 124 6.80 -1.00 -12.45
N LEU A 125 6.17 -1.84 -11.63
CA LEU A 125 6.42 -1.92 -10.19
C LEU A 125 7.73 -2.65 -9.90
N ALA A 126 8.33 -2.40 -8.73
CA ALA A 126 9.56 -3.09 -8.34
C ALA A 126 9.31 -4.58 -8.15
N LYS A 127 10.07 -5.42 -8.86
CA LYS A 127 10.03 -6.87 -8.80
C LYS A 127 11.35 -7.42 -8.29
N SER A 128 11.33 -8.40 -7.39
CA SER A 128 12.55 -8.99 -6.80
C SER A 128 13.52 -9.60 -7.83
N ASP A 129 13.02 -9.98 -9.01
CA ASP A 129 13.76 -10.63 -10.09
C ASP A 129 14.13 -9.67 -11.25
N ASP A 130 13.87 -8.37 -11.11
CA ASP A 130 14.11 -7.34 -12.13
C ASP A 130 14.69 -6.08 -11.45
N GLU A 131 16.00 -6.03 -11.24
CA GLU A 131 16.70 -4.93 -10.54
C GLU A 131 16.53 -3.58 -11.24
N ASP A 132 16.31 -3.56 -12.56
CA ASP A 132 16.01 -2.35 -13.33
C ASP A 132 14.67 -1.71 -12.95
N THR A 133 13.84 -2.39 -12.15
CA THR A 133 12.56 -1.85 -11.66
C THR A 133 12.65 -1.21 -10.28
N TRP A 134 13.80 -1.32 -9.59
CA TRP A 134 13.95 -0.82 -8.22
C TRP A 134 14.22 0.68 -8.19
N PRO A 135 13.71 1.42 -7.20
CA PRO A 135 14.14 2.79 -6.99
C PRO A 135 15.63 2.83 -6.63
N LEU A 136 16.28 3.98 -6.83
CA LEU A 136 17.70 4.15 -6.53
C LEU A 136 18.00 3.85 -5.04
N ASN A 137 17.09 4.25 -4.16
CA ASN A 137 17.12 3.98 -2.73
C ASN A 137 15.68 3.71 -2.26
N TRP A 138 15.52 2.88 -1.24
CA TRP A 138 14.25 2.60 -0.56
C TRP A 138 14.02 3.63 0.55
N PRO A 139 13.00 4.50 0.45
CA PRO A 139 12.78 5.55 1.44
C PRO A 139 12.60 5.05 2.87
N ASP A 140 11.92 3.91 3.08
CA ASP A 140 11.73 3.27 4.39
C ASP A 140 13.02 2.68 5.00
N LYS A 141 14.11 2.63 4.22
CA LYS A 141 15.41 2.12 4.66
C LYS A 141 16.46 3.20 4.86
N MET A 142 16.11 4.48 4.71
CA MET A 142 17.04 5.60 4.91
C MET A 142 17.60 5.70 6.34
N GLY A 143 16.95 5.05 7.31
CA GLY A 143 17.43 4.98 8.70
C GLY A 143 18.40 3.83 9.00
N ASP A 144 18.75 2.98 8.02
CA ASP A 144 19.78 1.95 8.22
C ASP A 144 21.13 2.59 8.54
N GLU A 145 21.79 2.17 9.62
CA GLU A 145 23.04 2.78 10.11
C GLU A 145 24.24 2.53 9.19
N THR A 146 24.19 1.45 8.40
CA THR A 146 25.35 0.95 7.65
C THR A 146 25.18 1.06 6.14
N ASP A 147 23.95 1.01 5.65
CA ASP A 147 23.62 1.15 4.24
C ASP A 147 22.30 1.91 4.04
N PRO A 148 22.26 3.23 4.33
CA PRO A 148 21.04 4.03 4.24
C PRO A 148 20.35 3.91 2.87
N GLY A 149 19.10 3.48 2.88
CA GLY A 149 18.28 3.36 1.68
C GLY A 149 18.48 2.07 0.91
N TRP A 150 19.34 1.16 1.38
CA TRP A 150 19.61 -0.14 0.73
C TRP A 150 19.83 -0.01 -0.80
N PRO A 151 20.71 0.88 -1.28
CA PRO A 151 20.96 1.08 -2.71
C PRO A 151 21.35 -0.23 -3.39
N GLY A 152 20.73 -0.51 -4.54
CA GLY A 152 20.98 -1.72 -5.33
C GLY A 152 20.67 -3.04 -4.60
N SER A 153 19.88 -3.00 -3.52
CA SER A 153 19.48 -4.19 -2.76
C SER A 153 17.97 -4.36 -2.77
N TRP A 154 17.47 -5.60 -2.75
CA TRP A 154 16.05 -5.89 -2.67
C TRP A 154 15.47 -5.60 -1.28
N ASN A 155 14.37 -4.84 -1.22
CA ASN A 155 13.58 -4.57 -0.02
C ASN A 155 12.44 -5.60 0.14
N GLY A 156 12.81 -6.88 0.27
CA GLY A 156 11.86 -7.98 0.37
C GLY A 156 11.23 -8.14 1.76
N TYR A 157 10.12 -8.89 1.83
CA TYR A 157 9.47 -9.22 3.11
C TYR A 157 10.43 -9.97 4.06
N PHE A 158 11.32 -10.78 3.50
CA PHE A 158 12.32 -11.55 4.24
C PHE A 158 13.56 -10.74 4.67
N GLY A 159 13.61 -9.45 4.33
CA GLY A 159 14.74 -8.57 4.60
C GLY A 159 15.63 -8.33 3.39
N LYS A 160 16.72 -7.59 3.62
CA LYS A 160 17.64 -7.11 2.59
C LYS A 160 18.24 -8.26 1.78
N ASN A 161 18.06 -8.22 0.47
CA ASN A 161 18.60 -9.23 -0.47
C ASN A 161 18.24 -10.68 -0.11
N GLN A 162 17.08 -10.90 0.51
CA GLN A 162 16.58 -12.24 0.79
C GLN A 162 15.55 -12.63 -0.29
N PHE A 163 15.88 -13.66 -1.07
CA PHE A 163 15.08 -14.13 -2.21
C PHE A 163 14.46 -15.51 -1.92
N ASN A 164 13.76 -15.63 -0.79
CA ASN A 164 13.16 -16.90 -0.36
C ASN A 164 11.88 -17.24 -1.13
N ALA A 165 11.19 -16.23 -1.67
CA ALA A 165 10.09 -16.40 -2.61
C ALA A 165 10.62 -16.31 -4.06
N GLU A 166 10.00 -17.05 -4.98
CA GLU A 166 10.38 -17.03 -6.39
C GLU A 166 10.17 -15.64 -7.04
N GLN A 167 9.20 -14.86 -6.55
CA GLN A 167 8.97 -13.49 -6.99
C GLN A 167 8.23 -12.69 -5.90
N GLU A 168 8.70 -11.48 -5.63
CA GLU A 168 8.03 -10.50 -4.77
C GLU A 168 7.84 -9.19 -5.53
N ILE A 169 6.75 -8.48 -5.21
CA ILE A 169 6.47 -7.14 -5.72
C ILE A 169 6.46 -6.18 -4.54
N TYR A 170 7.17 -5.07 -4.65
CA TYR A 170 7.20 -4.05 -3.61
C TYR A 170 6.70 -2.71 -4.16
N TYR A 171 5.79 -2.09 -3.43
CA TYR A 171 5.36 -0.71 -3.63
C TYR A 171 4.75 -0.18 -2.33
N LYS A 172 4.64 1.15 -2.21
CA LYS A 172 3.94 1.80 -1.11
C LYS A 172 2.74 2.58 -1.64
N ILE A 173 1.66 2.56 -0.86
CA ILE A 173 0.42 3.30 -1.15
C ILE A 173 0.02 4.17 0.05
N SER A 174 -0.72 5.22 -0.23
CA SER A 174 -1.26 6.18 0.73
C SER A 174 -2.75 6.41 0.48
N ASP A 175 -3.49 6.73 1.54
CA ASP A 175 -4.89 7.17 1.51
C ASP A 175 -5.06 8.64 1.91
N ASP A 176 -3.99 9.41 1.89
CA ASP A 176 -3.94 10.84 2.19
C ASP A 176 -4.92 11.72 1.39
N ARG A 177 -5.43 11.23 0.26
CA ARG A 177 -6.49 11.89 -0.55
C ARG A 177 -7.92 11.52 -0.12
N ASN A 178 -8.08 10.64 0.85
CA ASN A 178 -9.38 10.23 1.40
C ASN A 178 -9.79 11.12 2.59
N PHE A 179 -10.11 12.37 2.31
CA PHE A 179 -10.61 13.33 3.32
C PHE A 179 -11.96 13.90 2.92
N GLU A 180 -12.75 14.34 3.90
CA GLU A 180 -14.06 14.98 3.66
C GLU A 180 -13.95 16.52 3.60
N SER A 181 -13.09 17.11 4.43
CA SER A 181 -12.78 18.54 4.47
C SER A 181 -11.42 18.75 5.13
N GLY A 182 -10.68 19.77 4.73
CA GLY A 182 -9.35 20.08 5.28
C GLY A 182 -8.28 20.20 4.20
N TYR A 183 -7.01 20.25 4.61
CA TYR A 183 -5.86 20.33 3.71
C TYR A 183 -5.20 18.96 3.58
N THR A 184 -4.79 18.63 2.36
CA THR A 184 -3.70 17.68 2.14
C THR A 184 -2.40 18.41 2.49
N TYR A 185 -1.54 17.78 3.30
CA TYR A 185 -0.22 18.33 3.66
C TYR A 185 0.72 18.42 2.44
#